data_AF-A0A370Q8D1-F1
#
_entry.id   AF-A0A370Q8D1-F1
#
_cell.length_a   1.000
_cell.length_b   1.000
_cell.length_c   1.000
_cell.angle_alpha   90.00
_cell.angle_beta   90.00
_cell.angle_gamma   90.00
#
_symmetry.space_group_name_H-M   'P 1'
#
loop_
_entity.id
_entity.type
_entity.pdbx_description
1 polymer ?
#
loop_
_entity_poly.entity_id
_entity_poly.type
_entity_poly.pdbx_seq_one_letter_code
_entity_poly.pdbx_strand_id
1 'polypeptide(L)'
;MLLTYTRYTTWFIGLVSVLTSLFFGNEETLYIKPLFHVGLYTFFYVSNKKHSGLLLMFLLAGMVAEFLTAKNFEYYYAIINILFAIYFSIGILFQVPVLKTAKLKLSNTTGILGVLFSSIILYIVYALVYYSVQEFNEQVPAVIGAITFVGFVGSCFYVTLFHPHPKKVTLFIVGICYFIVCIGYLVYELLFTNTLLIALINTTEIIAQFAFVRFLISRSEFLKKQEWLI
;
A
#
# COMPACT_ATOMS: atom_id res chain seq x y z
N MET A 1 16.53 19.67 11.46
CA MET A 1 15.36 20.54 11.70
C MET A 1 14.30 20.39 10.61
N LEU A 2 14.57 20.73 9.34
CA LEU A 2 13.61 20.62 8.23
C LEU A 2 13.02 19.20 8.03
N LEU A 3 13.86 18.17 8.10
CA LEU A 3 13.41 16.77 8.00
C LEU A 3 12.36 16.41 9.05
N THR A 4 12.62 16.78 10.30
CA THR A 4 11.74 16.54 11.44
C THR A 4 10.39 17.22 11.23
N TYR A 5 10.38 18.48 10.76
CA TYR A 5 9.15 19.20 10.44
C TYR A 5 8.36 18.52 9.33
N THR A 6 8.98 18.25 8.17
CA THR A 6 8.26 17.59 7.04
C THR A 6 7.63 16.27 7.43
N ARG A 7 8.30 15.49 8.29
CA ARG A 7 7.78 14.24 8.85
C ARG A 7 6.52 14.46 9.68
N TYR A 8 6.56 15.36 10.65
CA TYR A 8 5.43 15.62 11.54
C TYR A 8 4.26 16.28 10.82
N THR A 9 4.54 17.21 9.92
CA THR A 9 3.51 17.85 9.08
C THR A 9 2.79 16.82 8.22
N THR A 10 3.52 15.88 7.61
CA THR A 10 2.90 14.81 6.79
C THR A 10 1.99 13.92 7.63
N TRP A 11 2.44 13.52 8.83
CA TRP A 11 1.59 12.76 9.77
C TRP A 11 0.37 13.54 10.23
N PHE A 12 0.53 14.83 10.50
CA PHE A 12 -0.58 15.69 10.91
C PHE A 12 -1.63 15.80 9.81
N ILE A 13 -1.22 16.00 8.55
CA ILE A 13 -2.14 16.03 7.40
C ILE A 13 -2.88 14.68 7.27
N GLY A 14 -2.17 13.56 7.40
CA GLY A 14 -2.78 12.23 7.40
C GLY A 14 -3.82 12.08 8.52
N LEU A 15 -3.47 12.45 9.76
CA LEU A 15 -4.41 12.40 10.89
C LEU A 15 -5.66 13.25 10.63
N VAL A 16 -5.50 14.46 10.09
CA VAL A 16 -6.62 15.33 9.72
C VAL A 16 -7.50 14.65 8.66
N SER A 17 -6.92 13.95 7.68
CA SER A 17 -7.69 13.17 6.69
C SER A 17 -8.50 12.03 7.34
N VAL A 18 -7.92 11.31 8.31
CA VAL A 18 -8.63 10.23 9.04
C VAL A 18 -9.80 10.81 9.82
N LEU A 19 -9.55 11.88 10.60
CA LEU A 19 -10.60 12.53 11.38
C LEU A 19 -11.71 13.07 10.46
N THR A 20 -11.35 13.61 9.30
CA THR A 20 -12.32 14.06 8.31
C THR A 20 -13.20 12.91 7.83
N SER A 21 -12.60 11.75 7.51
CA SER A 21 -13.37 10.56 7.11
C SER A 21 -14.32 10.05 8.20
N LEU A 22 -13.94 10.19 9.47
CA LEU A 22 -14.74 9.73 10.61
C LEU A 22 -15.96 10.64 10.87
N PHE A 23 -15.77 11.96 10.78
CA PHE A 23 -16.80 12.93 11.17
C PHE A 23 -17.63 13.46 9.99
N PHE A 24 -17.06 13.51 8.80
CA PHE A 24 -17.67 14.14 7.63
C PHE A 24 -17.83 13.18 6.42
N GLY A 25 -17.34 11.94 6.54
CA GLY A 25 -17.44 10.93 5.48
C GLY A 25 -16.25 10.96 4.50
N ASN A 26 -16.21 9.98 3.60
CA ASN A 26 -15.05 9.75 2.73
C ASN A 26 -14.88 10.82 1.64
N GLU A 27 -15.97 11.41 1.17
CA GLU A 27 -15.95 12.43 0.10
C GLU A 27 -15.14 13.67 0.50
N GLU A 28 -15.22 14.10 1.75
CA GLU A 28 -14.47 15.27 2.22
C GLU A 28 -12.96 15.04 2.29
N THR A 29 -12.51 13.79 2.24
CA THR A 29 -11.07 13.48 2.19
C THR A 29 -10.41 13.91 0.87
N LEU A 30 -11.19 14.16 -0.18
CA LEU A 30 -10.73 14.61 -1.51
C LEU A 30 -9.87 15.87 -1.44
N TYR A 31 -10.12 16.76 -0.47
CA TYR A 31 -9.39 18.02 -0.33
C TYR A 31 -8.09 17.88 0.47
N ILE A 32 -7.96 16.83 1.28
CA ILE A 32 -6.84 16.67 2.23
C ILE A 32 -5.81 15.67 1.70
N LYS A 33 -6.26 14.56 1.10
CA LYS A 33 -5.37 13.51 0.59
C LYS A 33 -4.34 14.00 -0.44
N PRO A 34 -4.65 14.95 -1.36
CA PRO A 34 -3.63 15.51 -2.25
C PRO A 34 -2.48 16.18 -1.50
N LEU A 35 -2.79 16.90 -0.41
CA LEU A 35 -1.78 17.53 0.45
C LEU A 35 -0.92 16.48 1.15
N PHE A 36 -1.50 15.35 1.54
CA PHE A 36 -0.76 14.23 2.13
C PHE A 36 0.27 13.66 1.14
N HIS A 37 -0.10 13.47 -0.12
CA HIS A 37 0.81 12.98 -1.17
C HIS A 37 1.95 13.97 -1.46
N VAL A 38 1.65 15.27 -1.48
CA VAL A 38 2.67 16.32 -1.58
C VAL A 38 3.61 16.28 -0.38
N GLY A 39 3.06 16.08 0.83
CA GLY A 39 3.82 15.89 2.06
C GLY A 39 4.78 14.69 1.98
N LEU A 40 4.29 13.54 1.52
CA LEU A 40 5.09 12.32 1.31
C LEU A 40 6.24 12.53 0.33
N TYR A 41 5.96 13.14 -0.82
CA TYR A 41 7.00 13.45 -1.81
C TYR A 41 8.05 14.41 -1.24
N THR A 42 7.61 15.46 -0.55
CA THR A 42 8.48 16.44 0.10
C THR A 42 9.35 15.79 1.17
N PHE A 43 8.77 14.90 1.99
CA PHE A 43 9.49 14.14 3.01
C PHE A 43 10.58 13.26 2.38
N PHE A 44 10.28 12.57 1.28
CA PHE A 44 11.28 11.82 0.53
C PHE A 44 12.40 12.72 -0.01
N TYR A 45 12.04 13.82 -0.67
CA TYR A 45 12.99 14.74 -1.27
C TYR A 45 13.92 15.37 -0.22
N VAL A 46 13.38 15.84 0.90
CA VAL A 46 14.17 16.43 1.98
C VAL A 46 15.14 15.41 2.60
N SER A 47 14.73 14.14 2.67
CA SER A 47 15.55 13.04 3.21
C SER A 47 16.70 12.64 2.29
N ASN A 48 16.42 12.47 0.99
CA ASN A 48 17.39 11.92 0.03
C ASN A 48 18.09 12.96 -0.83
N LYS A 49 17.61 14.22 -0.84
CA LYS A 49 18.09 15.33 -1.68
C LYS A 49 18.11 15.00 -3.18
N LYS A 50 17.22 14.10 -3.62
CA LYS A 50 17.11 13.65 -5.01
C LYS A 50 15.65 13.56 -5.42
N HIS A 51 15.35 14.05 -6.61
CA HIS A 51 14.05 13.82 -7.25
C HIS A 51 13.97 12.39 -7.77
N SER A 52 12.79 11.81 -7.67
CA SER A 52 12.47 10.49 -8.24
C SER A 52 11.20 10.62 -9.05
N GLY A 53 11.33 10.64 -10.39
CA GLY A 53 10.17 10.65 -11.29
C GLY A 53 9.28 9.42 -11.09
N LEU A 54 9.90 8.26 -10.80
CA LEU A 54 9.18 7.03 -10.48
C LEU A 54 8.35 7.15 -9.20
N LEU A 55 8.86 7.85 -8.17
CA LEU A 55 8.09 8.10 -6.94
C LEU A 55 6.96 9.08 -7.18
N LEU A 56 7.19 10.10 -8.02
CA LEU A 56 6.13 11.03 -8.40
C LEU A 56 4.99 10.30 -9.10
N MET A 57 5.30 9.45 -10.09
CA MET A 57 4.29 8.63 -10.77
C MET A 57 3.56 7.68 -9.81
N PHE A 58 4.28 7.06 -8.87
CA PHE A 58 3.70 6.23 -7.83
C PHE A 58 2.68 7.02 -6.98
N LEU A 59 3.07 8.17 -6.44
CA LEU A 59 2.18 8.98 -5.61
C LEU A 59 1.02 9.58 -6.39
N LEU A 60 1.23 9.98 -7.66
CA LEU A 60 0.15 10.49 -8.51
C LEU A 60 -0.87 9.40 -8.86
N ALA A 61 -0.43 8.19 -9.18
CA ALA A 61 -1.33 7.08 -9.46
C ALA A 61 -2.21 6.75 -8.24
N GLY A 62 -1.61 6.70 -7.04
CA GLY A 62 -2.36 6.50 -5.79
C GLY A 62 -3.34 7.64 -5.51
N MET A 63 -2.87 8.88 -5.61
CA MET A 63 -3.70 10.08 -5.37
C MET A 63 -4.91 10.13 -6.30
N VAL A 64 -4.73 9.87 -7.60
CA VAL A 64 -5.84 9.89 -8.56
C VAL A 64 -6.79 8.71 -8.32
N ALA A 65 -6.26 7.52 -8.02
CA ALA A 65 -7.10 6.36 -7.69
C ALA A 65 -7.98 6.64 -6.46
N GLU A 66 -7.38 7.14 -5.38
CA GLU A 66 -8.09 7.49 -4.15
C GLU A 66 -9.11 8.61 -4.36
N PHE A 67 -8.77 9.60 -5.19
CA PHE A 67 -9.71 10.66 -5.57
C PHE A 67 -10.94 10.08 -6.30
N LEU A 68 -10.74 9.17 -7.24
CA LEU A 68 -11.85 8.54 -7.97
C LEU A 68 -12.67 7.62 -7.06
N THR A 69 -12.01 6.86 -6.17
CA THR A 69 -12.66 6.02 -5.15
C THR A 69 -13.59 6.86 -4.26
N ALA A 70 -13.11 7.98 -3.73
CA ALA A 70 -13.92 8.83 -2.86
C ALA A 70 -14.99 9.63 -3.61
N LYS A 71 -14.86 9.82 -4.93
CA LYS A 71 -15.85 10.54 -5.74
C LYS A 71 -17.02 9.65 -6.16
N ASN A 72 -16.74 8.50 -6.76
CA ASN A 72 -17.76 7.52 -7.18
C ASN A 72 -17.08 6.19 -7.53
N PHE A 73 -16.96 5.29 -6.54
CA PHE A 73 -16.24 4.04 -6.71
C PHE A 73 -16.79 3.17 -7.85
N GLU A 74 -18.11 2.96 -7.89
CA GLU A 74 -18.78 2.12 -8.89
C GLU A 74 -18.54 2.64 -10.31
N TYR A 75 -18.77 3.93 -10.55
CA TYR A 75 -18.63 4.52 -11.88
C TYR A 75 -17.17 4.49 -12.39
N TYR A 76 -16.20 4.68 -11.51
CA TYR A 76 -14.78 4.71 -11.87
C TYR A 76 -14.05 3.39 -11.64
N TYR A 77 -14.76 2.31 -11.31
CA TYR A 77 -14.18 1.04 -10.85
C TYR A 77 -13.06 0.51 -11.76
N ALA A 78 -13.27 0.51 -13.08
CA ALA A 78 -12.27 0.08 -14.05
C ALA A 78 -10.98 0.92 -13.98
N ILE A 79 -11.12 2.25 -13.96
CA ILE A 79 -9.99 3.18 -13.95
C ILE A 79 -9.24 3.10 -12.61
N ILE A 80 -9.96 2.98 -11.50
CA ILE A 80 -9.39 2.80 -10.15
C ILE A 80 -8.49 1.56 -10.13
N ASN A 81 -8.97 0.41 -10.65
CA ASN A 81 -8.18 -0.81 -10.71
C ASN A 81 -6.94 -0.68 -11.58
N ILE A 82 -7.02 0.00 -12.73
CA ILE A 82 -5.86 0.25 -13.60
C ILE A 82 -4.83 1.14 -12.88
N LEU A 83 -5.27 2.21 -12.22
CA LEU A 83 -4.38 3.11 -11.49
C LEU A 83 -3.71 2.39 -10.32
N PHE A 84 -4.45 1.59 -9.55
CA PHE A 84 -3.85 0.76 -8.49
C PHE A 84 -2.94 -0.32 -9.06
N ALA A 85 -3.21 -0.87 -10.23
CA ALA A 85 -2.30 -1.82 -10.87
C ALA A 85 -0.96 -1.17 -11.25
N ILE A 86 -1.00 0.05 -11.79
CA ILE A 86 0.20 0.86 -12.06
C ILE A 86 0.93 1.15 -10.75
N TYR A 87 0.19 1.59 -9.74
CA TYR A 87 0.69 1.90 -8.40
C TYR A 87 1.47 0.72 -7.79
N PHE A 88 0.84 -0.45 -7.71
CA PHE A 88 1.44 -1.66 -7.14
C PHE A 88 2.60 -2.17 -7.99
N SER A 89 2.49 -2.09 -9.31
CA SER A 89 3.59 -2.46 -10.22
C SER A 89 4.83 -1.60 -9.99
N ILE A 90 4.67 -0.27 -9.88
CA ILE A 90 5.77 0.64 -9.52
C ILE A 90 6.31 0.31 -8.11
N GLY A 91 5.41 -0.02 -7.18
CA GLY A 91 5.76 -0.48 -5.83
C GLY A 91 6.66 -1.72 -5.85
N ILE A 92 6.37 -2.70 -6.70
CA ILE A 92 7.20 -3.89 -6.91
C ILE A 92 8.56 -3.49 -7.50
N LEU A 93 8.58 -2.63 -8.53
CA LEU A 93 9.82 -2.15 -9.15
C LEU A 93 10.78 -1.52 -8.13
N PHE A 94 10.25 -0.77 -7.15
CA PHE A 94 11.07 -0.22 -6.07
C PHE A 94 11.70 -1.29 -5.16
N GLN A 95 11.02 -2.43 -4.99
CA GLN A 95 11.44 -3.55 -4.15
C GLN A 95 12.37 -4.54 -4.89
N VAL A 96 12.35 -4.61 -6.23
CA VAL A 96 13.19 -5.53 -7.03
C VAL A 96 14.65 -5.61 -6.56
N PRO A 97 15.37 -4.50 -6.28
CA PRO A 97 16.75 -4.58 -5.81
C PRO A 97 16.90 -5.32 -4.48
N VAL A 98 15.93 -5.19 -3.58
CA VAL A 98 15.91 -5.82 -2.25
C VAL A 98 15.40 -7.27 -2.33
N LEU A 99 14.48 -7.56 -3.26
CA LEU A 99 14.04 -8.93 -3.53
C LEU A 99 15.22 -9.81 -3.98
N LYS A 100 16.11 -9.27 -4.83
CA LYS A 100 17.30 -9.97 -5.31
C LYS A 100 18.32 -10.30 -4.21
N THR A 101 18.29 -9.62 -3.06
CA THR A 101 19.21 -9.87 -1.94
C THR A 101 18.64 -10.82 -0.89
N ALA A 102 17.32 -11.00 -0.85
CA ALA A 102 16.66 -11.94 0.04
C ALA A 102 16.90 -13.39 -0.43
N LYS A 103 17.31 -14.27 0.49
CA LYS A 103 17.60 -15.68 0.18
C LYS A 103 16.54 -16.57 0.82
N LEU A 104 15.82 -17.31 -0.02
CA LEU A 104 14.83 -18.29 0.43
C LEU A 104 15.51 -19.40 1.24
N LYS A 105 15.15 -19.52 2.52
CA LYS A 105 15.50 -20.66 3.36
C LYS A 105 14.21 -21.17 4.00
N LEU A 106 13.55 -22.13 3.35
CA LEU A 106 12.37 -22.79 3.90
C LEU A 106 12.83 -23.92 4.83
N SER A 107 12.34 -23.91 6.08
CA SER A 107 12.32 -25.11 6.91
C SER A 107 10.99 -25.85 6.73
N ASN A 108 10.99 -27.18 6.82
CA ASN A 108 9.84 -28.03 6.46
C ASN A 108 8.54 -27.65 7.19
N THR A 109 8.59 -27.34 8.49
CA THR A 109 7.38 -27.03 9.28
C THR A 109 6.84 -25.63 9.02
N THR A 110 7.72 -24.62 8.89
CA THR A 110 7.31 -23.26 8.51
C THR A 110 6.77 -23.18 7.08
N GLY A 111 7.23 -24.06 6.19
CA GLY A 111 6.76 -24.10 4.81
C GLY A 111 5.28 -24.48 4.69
N ILE A 112 4.84 -25.50 5.42
CA ILE A 112 3.45 -25.99 5.38
C ILE A 112 2.48 -24.93 5.91
N LEU A 113 2.78 -24.33 7.07
CA LEU A 113 1.95 -23.25 7.62
C LEU A 113 1.92 -22.03 6.69
N GLY A 114 3.05 -21.66 6.10
CA GLY A 114 3.13 -20.56 5.14
C GLY A 114 2.25 -20.79 3.91
N VAL A 115 2.24 -22.01 3.36
CA VAL A 115 1.37 -22.38 2.23
C VAL A 115 -0.09 -22.29 2.64
N LEU A 116 -0.47 -22.85 3.79
CA LEU A 116 -1.86 -22.85 4.26
C LEU A 116 -2.41 -21.43 4.46
N PHE A 117 -1.66 -20.56 5.15
CA PHE A 117 -2.05 -19.16 5.33
C PHE A 117 -2.12 -18.40 4.01
N SER A 118 -1.16 -18.62 3.11
CA SER A 118 -1.17 -17.97 1.78
C SER A 118 -2.39 -18.41 0.96
N SER A 119 -2.75 -19.69 1.00
CA SER A 119 -3.94 -20.20 0.30
C SER A 119 -5.24 -19.58 0.82
N ILE A 120 -5.38 -19.40 2.15
CA ILE A 120 -6.56 -18.74 2.74
C ILE A 120 -6.63 -17.29 2.27
N ILE A 121 -5.51 -16.56 2.29
CA ILE A 121 -5.45 -15.17 1.84
C ILE A 121 -5.81 -15.07 0.35
N LEU A 122 -5.24 -15.93 -0.49
CA LEU A 122 -5.54 -15.96 -1.92
C LEU A 122 -7.01 -16.29 -2.19
N TYR A 123 -7.60 -17.18 -1.40
CA TYR A 123 -9.03 -17.49 -1.50
C TYR A 123 -9.91 -16.28 -1.17
N ILE A 124 -9.58 -15.53 -0.11
CA ILE A 124 -10.32 -14.30 0.24
C ILE A 124 -10.24 -13.27 -0.88
N VAL A 125 -9.03 -13.05 -1.42
CA VAL A 125 -8.81 -12.12 -2.54
C VAL A 125 -9.61 -12.58 -3.77
N TYR A 126 -9.52 -13.87 -4.12
CA TYR A 126 -10.26 -14.44 -5.25
C TYR A 126 -11.77 -14.25 -5.09
N ALA A 127 -12.32 -14.56 -3.92
CA ALA A 127 -13.76 -14.45 -3.66
C ALA A 127 -14.26 -13.01 -3.83
N LEU A 128 -13.52 -12.03 -3.30
CA LEU A 128 -13.89 -10.62 -3.41
C LEU A 128 -13.74 -10.08 -4.84
N VAL A 129 -12.69 -10.49 -5.55
CA VAL A 129 -12.50 -10.12 -6.96
C VAL A 129 -13.62 -10.72 -7.81
N TYR A 130 -13.93 -12.00 -7.62
CA TYR A 130 -15.03 -12.67 -8.30
C TYR A 130 -16.35 -11.94 -8.07
N TYR A 131 -16.67 -11.60 -6.82
CA TYR A 131 -17.90 -10.86 -6.49
C TYR A 131 -17.92 -9.47 -7.13
N SER A 132 -16.81 -8.71 -7.03
CA SER A 132 -16.70 -7.39 -7.64
C SER A 132 -16.84 -7.41 -9.17
N VAL A 133 -16.37 -8.48 -9.81
CA VAL A 133 -16.51 -8.68 -11.25
C VAL A 133 -17.96 -8.96 -11.63
N GLN A 134 -18.69 -9.72 -10.81
CA GLN A 134 -20.11 -9.97 -11.05
C GLN A 134 -20.94 -8.70 -10.89
N GLU A 135 -20.61 -7.86 -9.90
CA GLU A 135 -21.35 -6.62 -9.61
C GLU A 135 -21.09 -5.55 -10.69
N PHE A 136 -19.81 -5.29 -11.01
CA PHE A 136 -19.44 -4.16 -11.86
C PHE A 136 -19.19 -4.53 -13.33
N ASN A 137 -19.18 -5.83 -13.66
CA ASN A 137 -18.96 -6.36 -15.02
C ASN A 137 -17.62 -5.95 -15.69
N GLU A 138 -16.61 -5.58 -14.89
CA GLU A 138 -15.30 -5.10 -15.36
C GLU A 138 -14.19 -6.13 -15.10
N GLN A 139 -14.20 -7.22 -15.87
CA GLN A 139 -13.35 -8.40 -15.64
C GLN A 139 -11.85 -8.10 -15.73
N VAL A 140 -11.42 -7.46 -16.82
CA VAL A 140 -9.99 -7.28 -17.12
C VAL A 140 -9.31 -6.33 -16.12
N PRO A 141 -9.85 -5.12 -15.85
CA PRO A 141 -9.27 -4.22 -14.85
C PRO A 141 -9.17 -4.86 -13.47
N ALA A 142 -10.24 -5.52 -13.00
CA ALA A 142 -10.28 -6.14 -11.67
C ALA A 142 -9.21 -7.23 -11.51
N VAL A 143 -9.03 -8.09 -12.51
CA VAL A 143 -8.03 -9.17 -12.47
C VAL A 143 -6.60 -8.61 -12.50
N ILE A 144 -6.34 -7.59 -13.32
CA ILE A 144 -5.01 -6.96 -13.38
C ILE A 144 -4.69 -6.27 -12.04
N GLY A 145 -5.66 -5.56 -11.47
CA GLY A 145 -5.55 -4.95 -10.13
C GLY A 145 -5.24 -6.00 -9.06
N ALA A 146 -5.97 -7.11 -9.06
CA ALA A 146 -5.77 -8.20 -8.11
C ALA A 146 -4.39 -8.86 -8.21
N ILE A 147 -3.94 -9.19 -9.43
CA ILE A 147 -2.63 -9.83 -9.65
C ILE A 147 -1.49 -8.93 -9.18
N THR A 148 -1.54 -7.65 -9.54
CA THR A 148 -0.50 -6.68 -9.15
C THR A 148 -0.52 -6.40 -7.65
N PHE A 149 -1.70 -6.29 -7.03
CA PHE A 149 -1.86 -6.19 -5.58
C PHE A 149 -1.27 -7.41 -4.85
N VAL A 150 -1.63 -8.63 -5.24
CA VAL A 150 -1.09 -9.87 -4.66
C VAL A 150 0.43 -9.93 -4.86
N GLY A 151 0.92 -9.55 -6.03
CA GLY A 151 2.35 -9.48 -6.31
C GLY A 151 3.09 -8.51 -5.38
N PHE A 152 2.53 -7.33 -5.14
CA PHE A 152 3.11 -6.30 -4.28
C PHE A 152 3.07 -6.67 -2.79
N VAL A 153 1.94 -7.16 -2.29
CA VAL A 153 1.81 -7.63 -0.90
C VAL A 153 2.70 -8.86 -0.68
N GLY A 154 2.71 -9.79 -1.64
CA GLY A 154 3.58 -10.96 -1.64
C GLY A 154 5.06 -10.58 -1.61
N SER A 155 5.49 -9.57 -2.38
CA SER A 155 6.87 -9.08 -2.35
C SER A 155 7.23 -8.47 -0.99
N CYS A 156 6.31 -7.72 -0.38
CA CYS A 156 6.51 -7.13 0.95
C CYS A 156 6.72 -8.22 2.03
N PHE A 157 5.88 -9.25 2.04
CA PHE A 157 6.02 -10.37 2.97
C PHE A 157 7.26 -11.22 2.68
N TYR A 158 7.58 -11.43 1.41
CA TYR A 158 8.80 -12.15 1.03
C TYR A 158 10.06 -11.47 1.59
N VAL A 159 10.22 -10.16 1.41
CA VAL A 159 11.36 -9.41 1.98
C VAL A 159 11.34 -9.50 3.51
N THR A 160 10.16 -9.38 4.13
CA THR A 160 10.03 -9.47 5.59
C THR A 160 10.54 -10.80 6.14
N LEU A 161 10.19 -11.90 5.49
CA LEU A 161 10.57 -13.24 5.94
C LEU A 161 12.05 -13.53 5.69
N PHE A 162 12.56 -13.19 4.50
CA PHE A 162 13.84 -13.71 4.01
C PHE A 162 15.00 -12.72 4.01
N HIS A 163 14.74 -11.42 4.23
CA HIS A 163 15.81 -10.43 4.35
C HIS A 163 16.32 -10.36 5.81
N PRO A 164 17.63 -10.24 6.06
CA PRO A 164 18.17 -10.19 7.41
C PRO A 164 18.02 -8.81 8.09
N HIS A 165 17.89 -7.73 7.30
CA HIS A 165 17.91 -6.37 7.81
C HIS A 165 16.73 -6.04 8.76
N PRO A 166 16.96 -5.44 9.95
CA PRO A 166 15.91 -5.22 10.96
C PRO A 166 14.78 -4.29 10.50
N LYS A 167 15.08 -3.30 9.65
CA LYS A 167 14.06 -2.39 9.09
C LYS A 167 13.06 -3.08 8.15
N LYS A 168 13.20 -4.38 7.85
CA LYS A 168 12.25 -5.17 7.05
C LYS A 168 10.82 -5.16 7.60
N VAL A 169 10.66 -4.94 8.91
CA VAL A 169 9.35 -4.75 9.57
C VAL A 169 8.55 -3.60 8.91
N THR A 170 9.22 -2.61 8.32
CA THR A 170 8.53 -1.55 7.57
C THR A 170 7.73 -2.11 6.39
N LEU A 171 8.27 -3.10 5.66
CA LEU A 171 7.56 -3.74 4.56
C LEU A 171 6.45 -4.67 5.05
N PHE A 172 6.61 -5.29 6.22
CA PHE A 172 5.52 -6.03 6.87
C PHE A 172 4.32 -5.13 7.15
N ILE A 173 4.57 -3.95 7.73
CA ILE A 173 3.53 -2.95 7.99
C ILE A 173 2.86 -2.52 6.68
N VAL A 174 3.64 -2.23 5.64
CA VAL A 174 3.12 -1.88 4.31
C VAL A 174 2.21 -2.98 3.77
N GLY A 175 2.66 -4.24 3.78
CA GLY A 175 1.90 -5.38 3.26
C GLY A 175 0.57 -5.58 3.98
N ILE A 176 0.57 -5.59 5.32
CA ILE A 176 -0.66 -5.73 6.10
C ILE A 176 -1.60 -4.54 5.89
N CYS A 177 -1.07 -3.33 5.91
CA CYS A 177 -1.91 -2.14 5.78
C CYS A 177 -2.57 -2.09 4.40
N TYR A 178 -1.85 -2.34 3.29
CA TYR A 178 -2.48 -2.41 1.97
C TYR A 178 -3.44 -3.58 1.83
N PHE A 179 -3.17 -4.70 2.52
CA PHE A 179 -4.13 -5.79 2.57
C PHE A 179 -5.46 -5.31 3.18
N ILE A 180 -5.40 -4.62 4.32
CA ILE A 180 -6.59 -4.04 4.97
C ILE A 180 -7.24 -2.97 4.08
N VAL A 181 -6.46 -2.12 3.40
CA VAL A 181 -7.00 -1.06 2.53
C VAL A 181 -7.80 -1.65 1.38
N CYS A 182 -7.19 -2.52 0.57
CA CYS A 182 -7.83 -3.00 -0.65
C CYS A 182 -8.99 -3.95 -0.35
N ILE A 183 -8.82 -4.86 0.61
CA ILE A 183 -9.87 -5.79 1.02
C ILE A 183 -10.97 -5.05 1.79
N GLY A 184 -10.59 -4.14 2.67
CA GLY A 184 -11.53 -3.31 3.42
C GLY A 184 -12.38 -2.45 2.52
N TYR A 185 -11.80 -1.78 1.50
CA TYR A 185 -12.57 -0.99 0.55
C TYR A 185 -13.57 -1.85 -0.23
N LEU A 186 -13.15 -3.01 -0.74
CA LEU A 186 -14.08 -3.92 -1.42
C LEU A 186 -15.21 -4.37 -0.49
N VAL A 187 -14.92 -4.70 0.77
CA VAL A 187 -15.97 -5.04 1.75
C VAL A 187 -16.88 -3.85 2.04
N TYR A 188 -16.33 -2.64 2.16
CA TYR A 188 -17.10 -1.42 2.42
C TYR A 188 -18.10 -1.13 1.30
N GLU A 189 -17.63 -1.21 0.05
CA GLU A 189 -18.45 -0.89 -1.14
C GLU A 189 -19.43 -2.02 -1.49
N LEU A 190 -19.03 -3.29 -1.37
CA LEU A 190 -19.83 -4.43 -1.83
C LEU A 190 -20.75 -5.03 -0.77
N LEU A 191 -20.41 -4.92 0.51
CA LEU A 191 -21.06 -5.70 1.57
C LEU A 191 -21.60 -4.84 2.71
N PHE A 192 -20.85 -3.85 3.18
CA PHE A 192 -21.18 -3.16 4.42
C PHE A 192 -20.59 -1.74 4.54
N THR A 193 -21.43 -0.73 4.33
CA THR A 193 -21.07 0.67 4.52
C THR A 193 -21.04 1.03 6.00
N ASN A 194 -19.85 1.28 6.54
CA ASN A 194 -19.65 1.59 7.95
C ASN A 194 -18.55 2.65 8.17
N THR A 195 -18.87 3.67 8.96
CA THR A 195 -17.97 4.80 9.23
C THR A 195 -16.68 4.39 9.96
N LEU A 196 -16.74 3.40 10.85
CA LEU A 196 -15.54 2.89 11.52
C LEU A 196 -14.67 2.08 10.57
N LEU A 197 -15.29 1.33 9.66
CA LEU A 197 -14.56 0.56 8.64
C LEU A 197 -13.80 1.52 7.69
N ILE A 198 -14.45 2.56 7.18
CA ILE A 198 -13.78 3.54 6.30
C ILE A 198 -12.70 4.35 7.03
N ALA A 199 -12.90 4.68 8.30
CA ALA A 199 -11.87 5.33 9.11
C ALA A 199 -10.66 4.40 9.34
N LEU A 200 -10.89 3.10 9.57
CA LEU A 200 -9.83 2.09 9.67
C LEU A 200 -9.05 1.98 8.36
N ILE A 201 -9.76 1.91 7.23
CA ILE A 201 -9.17 1.85 5.89
C ILE A 201 -8.31 3.09 5.61
N ASN A 202 -8.83 4.29 5.86
CA ASN A 202 -8.05 5.52 5.67
C ASN A 202 -6.84 5.59 6.62
N THR A 203 -6.98 5.11 7.85
CA THR A 203 -5.86 5.03 8.80
C THR A 203 -4.77 4.09 8.29
N THR A 204 -5.13 2.89 7.84
CA THR A 204 -4.17 1.92 7.32
C THR A 204 -3.54 2.40 6.02
N GLU A 205 -4.28 3.08 5.15
CA GLU A 205 -3.77 3.70 3.93
C GLU A 205 -2.65 4.71 4.21
N ILE A 206 -2.89 5.65 5.13
CA ILE A 206 -1.89 6.65 5.55
C ILE A 206 -0.65 5.98 6.14
N ILE A 207 -0.84 4.99 7.01
CA ILE A 207 0.27 4.22 7.59
C ILE A 207 1.05 3.50 6.50
N ALA A 208 0.37 2.87 5.54
CA ALA A 208 0.99 2.12 4.45
C ALA A 208 1.84 3.02 3.56
N GLN A 209 1.27 4.12 3.07
CA GLN A 209 1.97 5.06 2.20
C GLN A 209 3.17 5.69 2.90
N PHE A 210 3.00 6.13 4.16
CA PHE A 210 4.09 6.70 4.95
C PHE A 210 5.20 5.68 5.21
N ALA A 211 4.85 4.45 5.62
CA ALA A 211 5.79 3.37 5.84
C ALA A 211 6.54 3.01 4.55
N PHE A 212 5.85 2.98 3.40
CA PHE A 212 6.48 2.70 2.12
C PHE A 212 7.49 3.77 1.72
N VAL A 213 7.15 5.06 1.85
CA VAL A 213 8.11 6.16 1.60
C VAL A 213 9.30 6.09 2.55
N ARG A 214 9.06 5.78 3.84
CA ARG A 214 10.13 5.56 4.82
C ARG A 214 11.03 4.40 4.42
N PHE A 215 10.47 3.30 3.92
CA PHE A 215 11.23 2.18 3.37
C PHE A 215 12.12 2.66 2.23
N LEU A 216 11.58 3.43 1.27
CA LEU A 216 12.35 3.96 0.13
C LEU A 216 13.52 4.85 0.57
N ILE A 217 13.35 5.66 1.62
CA ILE A 217 14.42 6.46 2.22
C ILE A 217 15.53 5.55 2.78
N SER A 218 15.16 4.51 3.51
CA SER A 218 16.13 3.57 4.10
C SER A 218 16.64 2.48 3.13
N ARG A 219 16.14 2.44 1.90
CA ARG A 219 16.37 1.32 0.96
C ARG A 219 17.84 1.05 0.69
N SER A 220 18.68 2.08 0.64
CA SER A 220 20.12 1.91 0.43
C SER A 220 20.79 1.09 1.54
N GLU A 221 20.25 1.10 2.76
CA GLU A 221 20.77 0.30 3.88
C GLU A 221 20.50 -1.19 3.68
N PHE A 222 19.35 -1.56 3.10
CA PHE A 222 19.03 -2.94 2.76
C PHE A 222 19.99 -3.54 1.72
N LEU A 223 20.54 -2.69 0.86
CA LEU A 223 21.45 -3.11 -0.21
C LEU A 223 22.92 -3.20 0.25
N LYS A 224 23.25 -2.71 1.46
CA LYS A 224 24.60 -2.85 2.02
C LYS A 224 24.79 -4.28 2.53
N LYS A 225 25.86 -4.94 2.09
CA LYS A 225 26.34 -6.20 2.68
C LYS A 225 26.98 -5.87 4.04
N GLN A 226 26.18 -5.85 5.09
CA GLN A 226 26.64 -5.81 6.47
C GLN A 226 25.97 -6.95 7.23
N GLU A 227 26.72 -7.62 8.11
CA GLU A 227 26.13 -8.53 9.09
C GLU A 227 25.40 -7.67 10.12
N TRP A 228 24.09 -7.78 10.14
CA TRP A 228 23.24 -7.12 11.13
C TRP A 228 23.11 -8.09 12.29
N LEU A 229 23.55 -7.69 13.48
CA LEU A 229 23.27 -8.43 14.71
C LEU A 229 21.75 -8.40 14.90
N ILE A 230 21.12 -9.57 14.78
CA ILE A 230 19.67 -9.79 15.01
C ILE A 230 19.47 -10.13 16.48
#